data_AF-A0A9D8JCI2-F1
#
_entry.id   AF-A0A9D8JCI2-F1
#
_cell.length_a   1.000
_cell.length_b   1.000
_cell.length_c   1.000
_cell.angle_alpha   90.00
_cell.angle_beta   90.00
_cell.angle_gamma   90.00
#
_symmetry.space_group_name_H-M   'P 1'
#
loop_
_entity.id
_entity.type
_entity.pdbx_description
1 polymer ?
#
loop_
_entity_poly.entity_id
_entity_poly.type
_entity_poly.pdbx_seq_one_letter_code
_entity_poly.pdbx_strand_id
1 'polypeptide(L)'
;MKTWPSALIVAGSVVIFGCKTTKTLNPGSTIKADGASWDLGNMPSATYTAIKNACDHPLGAADLGISKEECYLIVAGSAVRESSWNPNKSCEPWGNASDPCCGLTQSRRMDAKAVGLTCNPHDFNPDGYTCNALTGLRNIGCKASNGQDCRQHGSDASLHTGVRKHLGYNTANLNSYIQDMKSVYQRDDIRAKFGIKSGATRSWDSLFYGSLATRQQSLSQVQSQPQQQPQQQPPQQEPQQHTQQAPTNKPEASIPHCDGPNASNLSGCAPTKTSGTVDPAVLGGDVWVDTYSQAKFPYCTTNNSDPDGDGWGWEQSKSCKVRGR
;
A
#
# COMPACT_ATOMS: atom_id res chain seq x y z
N MET A 1 12.71 91.80 21.51
CA MET A 1 12.28 90.62 22.28
C MET A 1 11.30 89.83 21.40
N LYS A 2 11.72 88.69 20.86
CA LYS A 2 10.92 87.83 19.97
C LYS A 2 10.29 86.72 20.82
N THR A 3 8.97 86.77 21.00
CA THR A 3 8.19 85.69 21.59
C THR A 3 7.84 84.67 20.51
N TRP A 4 8.14 83.40 20.76
CA TRP A 4 7.73 82.26 19.94
C TRP A 4 6.38 81.74 20.42
N PRO A 5 5.50 81.23 19.55
CA PRO A 5 4.25 80.62 19.98
C PRO A 5 4.48 79.17 20.42
N SER A 6 3.79 78.80 21.50
CA SER A 6 3.76 77.47 22.09
C SER A 6 3.25 76.42 21.10
N ALA A 7 4.02 75.35 20.90
CA ALA A 7 3.59 74.17 20.19
C ALA A 7 2.66 73.32 21.08
N LEU A 8 1.42 73.14 20.64
CA LEU A 8 0.45 72.24 21.23
C LEU A 8 0.76 70.81 20.77
N ILE A 9 1.27 69.95 21.66
CA ILE A 9 1.44 68.53 21.38
C ILE A 9 0.10 67.84 21.67
N VAL A 10 -0.62 67.48 20.60
CA VAL A 10 -1.79 66.59 20.69
C VAL A 10 -1.27 65.15 20.67
N ALA A 11 -1.26 64.50 21.83
CA ALA A 11 -1.03 63.07 21.94
C ALA A 11 -2.23 62.31 21.36
N GLY A 12 -2.18 62.00 20.07
CA GLY A 12 -3.13 61.09 19.43
C GLY A 12 -2.81 59.65 19.80
N SER A 13 -3.60 59.07 20.70
CA SER A 13 -3.60 57.63 20.95
C SER A 13 -4.05 56.90 19.68
N VAL A 14 -3.10 56.38 18.91
CA VAL A 14 -3.39 55.45 17.81
C VAL A 14 -3.81 54.13 18.43
N VAL A 15 -5.12 53.93 18.53
CA VAL A 15 -5.70 52.60 18.80
C VAL A 15 -5.46 51.78 17.53
N ILE A 16 -4.35 51.04 17.50
CA ILE A 16 -4.14 49.99 16.50
C ILE A 16 -5.18 48.91 16.82
N PHE A 17 -6.33 48.95 16.16
CA PHE A 17 -7.19 47.79 16.02
C PHE A 17 -6.36 46.73 15.30
N GLY A 18 -5.79 45.82 16.06
CA GLY A 18 -5.25 44.58 15.52
C GLY A 18 -6.38 43.88 14.80
N CYS A 19 -6.46 44.06 13.48
CA CYS A 19 -7.22 43.18 12.62
C CYS A 19 -6.71 41.78 12.90
N LYS A 20 -7.44 41.03 13.73
CA LYS A 20 -7.40 39.58 13.68
C LYS A 20 -7.81 39.26 12.25
N THR A 21 -6.83 39.02 11.40
CA THR A 21 -7.04 38.44 10.10
C THR A 21 -7.71 37.09 10.39
N THR A 22 -9.03 37.06 10.30
CA THR A 22 -9.75 35.80 10.14
C THR A 22 -9.15 35.22 8.87
N LYS A 23 -8.24 34.25 9.02
CA LYS A 23 -7.76 33.46 7.89
C LYS A 23 -9.02 32.91 7.25
N THR A 24 -9.45 33.53 6.17
CA THR A 24 -10.52 33.02 5.33
C THR A 24 -9.99 31.67 4.88
N LEU A 25 -10.52 30.59 5.47
CA LEU A 25 -10.21 29.24 5.03
C LEU A 25 -10.47 29.24 3.53
N ASN A 26 -9.41 29.06 2.75
CA ASN A 26 -9.54 29.02 1.30
C ASN A 26 -10.57 27.91 1.03
N PRO A 27 -11.66 28.14 0.29
CA PRO A 27 -12.72 27.12 0.15
C PRO A 27 -12.23 25.81 -0.51
N GLY A 28 -11.02 25.76 -1.06
CA GLY A 28 -10.31 24.53 -1.47
C GLY A 28 -9.39 23.91 -0.39
N SER A 29 -9.37 24.45 0.83
CA SER A 29 -8.47 24.03 1.91
C SER A 29 -8.96 22.80 2.68
N THR A 30 -10.23 22.42 2.49
CA THR A 30 -10.84 21.32 3.22
C THR A 30 -11.17 20.12 2.34
N ILE A 31 -10.76 18.93 2.76
CA ILE A 31 -11.30 17.68 2.20
C ILE A 31 -12.56 17.34 2.98
N LYS A 32 -13.64 17.04 2.26
CA LYS A 32 -14.86 16.47 2.83
C LYS A 32 -14.81 14.96 2.68
N ALA A 33 -14.31 14.27 3.70
CA ALA A 33 -14.36 12.82 3.78
C ALA A 33 -15.40 12.44 4.84
N ASP A 34 -16.38 11.61 4.46
CA ASP A 34 -17.41 11.06 5.36
C ASP A 34 -18.18 12.13 6.16
N GLY A 35 -18.41 13.30 5.56
CA GLY A 35 -19.12 14.42 6.19
C GLY A 35 -18.27 15.32 7.10
N ALA A 36 -17.01 14.95 7.36
CA ALA A 36 -16.06 15.77 8.09
C ALA A 36 -15.22 16.64 7.14
N SER A 37 -15.00 17.90 7.52
CA SER A 37 -14.24 18.89 6.77
C SER A 37 -12.87 19.09 7.41
N TRP A 38 -11.79 18.70 6.73
CA TRP A 38 -10.43 18.68 7.29
C TRP A 38 -9.58 19.84 6.78
N ASP A 39 -9.15 20.76 7.63
CA ASP A 39 -8.19 21.80 7.23
C ASP A 39 -6.80 21.19 7.04
N LEU A 40 -6.43 20.94 5.79
CA LEU A 40 -5.14 20.32 5.48
C LEU A 40 -3.96 21.28 5.63
N GLY A 41 -4.20 22.59 5.71
CA GLY A 41 -3.15 23.58 5.95
C GLY A 41 -2.57 23.51 7.36
N ASN A 42 -3.31 22.91 8.30
CA ASN A 42 -2.95 22.81 9.72
C ASN A 42 -2.36 21.44 10.11
N MET A 43 -1.57 20.82 9.21
CA MET A 43 -0.79 19.64 9.58
C MET A 43 0.05 19.91 10.84
N PRO A 44 -0.14 19.15 11.93
CA PRO A 44 0.66 19.30 13.16
C PRO A 44 2.14 19.07 12.89
N SER A 45 3.01 19.79 13.62
CA SER A 45 4.47 19.63 13.47
C SER A 45 4.95 18.19 13.74
N ALA A 46 4.33 17.51 14.70
CA ALA A 46 4.62 16.10 15.00
C ALA A 46 4.31 15.20 13.79
N THR A 47 3.17 15.43 13.13
CA THR A 47 2.75 14.70 11.93
C THR A 47 3.67 14.96 10.75
N TYR A 48 4.01 16.23 10.51
CA TYR A 48 4.98 16.62 9.48
C TYR A 48 6.33 15.90 9.69
N THR A 49 6.84 15.94 10.93
CA THR A 49 8.12 15.33 11.30
C THR A 49 8.07 13.81 11.13
N ALA A 50 7.00 13.16 11.56
CA ALA A 50 6.81 11.72 11.40
C ALA A 50 6.79 11.29 9.94
N ILE A 51 6.03 11.98 9.08
CA ILE A 51 5.98 11.72 7.64
C ILE A 51 7.35 11.90 7.01
N LYS A 52 8.03 13.01 7.33
CA LYS A 52 9.35 13.30 6.79
C LYS A 52 10.37 12.22 7.18
N ASN A 53 10.43 11.87 8.47
CA ASN A 53 11.34 10.85 8.98
C ASN A 53 11.04 9.48 8.36
N ALA A 54 9.77 9.10 8.22
CA ALA A 54 9.39 7.83 7.62
C ALA A 54 9.81 7.74 6.15
N CYS A 55 9.62 8.81 5.37
CA CYS A 55 9.99 8.83 3.96
C CYS A 55 11.50 8.99 3.72
N ASP A 56 12.22 9.66 4.62
CA ASP A 56 13.68 9.75 4.61
C ASP A 56 14.37 8.47 5.12
N HIS A 57 13.63 7.59 5.81
CA HIS A 57 14.14 6.32 6.30
C HIS A 57 14.56 5.38 5.15
N PRO A 58 15.62 4.55 5.30
CA PRO A 58 16.04 3.59 4.27
C PRO A 58 14.93 2.62 3.83
N LEU A 59 14.04 2.25 4.77
CA LEU A 59 12.87 1.40 4.52
C LEU A 59 11.62 2.17 4.01
N GLY A 60 11.76 3.47 3.77
CA GLY A 60 10.70 4.38 3.34
C GLY A 60 10.59 4.47 1.82
N ALA A 61 10.76 5.67 1.26
CA ALA A 61 10.56 5.93 -0.17
C ALA A 61 11.44 5.05 -1.07
N ALA A 62 12.72 4.88 -0.71
CA ALA A 62 13.70 4.12 -1.49
C ALA A 62 13.33 2.64 -1.62
N ASP A 63 12.85 2.00 -0.55
CA ASP A 63 12.46 0.59 -0.54
C ASP A 63 11.24 0.30 -1.43
N LEU A 64 10.40 1.32 -1.65
CA LEU A 64 9.23 1.24 -2.51
C LEU A 64 9.51 1.69 -3.96
N GLY A 65 10.71 2.14 -4.28
CA GLY A 65 11.04 2.63 -5.62
C GLY A 65 10.25 3.87 -6.03
N ILE A 66 9.89 4.72 -5.07
CA ILE A 66 9.19 6.00 -5.29
C ILE A 66 10.09 7.16 -4.88
N SER A 67 9.81 8.37 -5.37
CA SER A 67 10.53 9.56 -4.91
C SER A 67 10.14 9.92 -3.47
N LYS A 68 10.99 10.71 -2.79
CA LYS A 68 10.66 11.21 -1.43
C LYS A 68 9.42 12.10 -1.46
N GLU A 69 9.29 12.91 -2.50
CA GLU A 69 8.16 13.78 -2.74
C GLU A 69 6.86 12.99 -2.93
N GLU A 70 6.91 11.89 -3.69
CA GLU A 70 5.77 10.96 -3.84
C GLU A 70 5.41 10.32 -2.50
N CYS A 71 6.41 9.86 -1.75
CA CYS A 71 6.23 9.29 -0.42
C CYS A 71 5.52 10.27 0.52
N TYR A 72 5.97 11.53 0.61
CA TYR A 72 5.35 12.53 1.47
C TYR A 72 3.87 12.70 1.16
N LEU A 73 3.50 12.76 -0.12
CA LEU A 73 2.11 12.92 -0.56
C LEU A 73 1.26 11.68 -0.31
N ILE A 74 1.80 10.47 -0.49
CA ILE A 74 1.10 9.20 -0.20
C ILE A 74 0.78 9.10 1.30
N VAL A 75 1.81 9.25 2.15
CA VAL A 75 1.64 9.11 3.61
C VAL A 75 0.75 10.23 4.13
N ALA A 76 0.87 11.44 3.59
CA ALA A 76 -0.04 12.54 3.87
C ALA A 76 -1.50 12.20 3.55
N GLY A 77 -1.76 11.62 2.37
CA GLY A 77 -3.10 11.16 1.97
C GLY A 77 -3.70 10.16 2.94
N SER A 78 -2.91 9.15 3.33
CA SER A 78 -3.32 8.17 4.34
C SER A 78 -3.57 8.83 5.69
N ALA A 79 -2.66 9.69 6.16
CA ALA A 79 -2.78 10.38 7.45
C ALA A 79 -4.03 11.25 7.58
N VAL A 80 -4.44 11.93 6.50
CA VAL A 80 -5.70 12.70 6.48
C VAL A 80 -6.88 11.78 6.72
N ARG A 81 -6.94 10.68 5.98
CA ARG A 81 -8.09 9.80 5.94
C ARG A 81 -8.23 8.99 7.23
N GLU A 82 -7.12 8.51 7.75
CA GLU A 82 -7.08 7.54 8.86
C GLU A 82 -7.13 8.19 10.24
N SER A 83 -6.52 9.37 10.36
CA SER A 83 -6.33 10.03 11.65
C SER A 83 -6.63 11.52 11.64
N SER A 84 -6.95 12.09 10.48
CA SER A 84 -7.18 13.53 10.36
C SER A 84 -5.96 14.33 10.82
N TRP A 85 -4.77 13.83 10.45
CA TRP A 85 -3.46 14.31 10.91
C TRP A 85 -3.15 14.12 12.39
N ASN A 86 -4.00 13.47 13.18
CA ASN A 86 -3.77 13.29 14.61
C ASN A 86 -2.85 12.08 14.85
N PRO A 87 -1.57 12.28 15.21
CA PRO A 87 -0.67 11.15 15.45
C PRO A 87 -1.04 10.39 16.74
N ASN A 88 -1.87 10.98 17.60
CA ASN A 88 -2.43 10.39 18.82
C ASN A 88 -3.86 9.87 18.64
N LYS A 89 -4.28 9.62 17.39
CA LYS A 89 -5.59 9.02 17.11
C LYS A 89 -5.71 7.70 17.87
N SER A 90 -6.74 7.61 18.70
CA SER A 90 -7.03 6.44 19.53
C SER A 90 -7.11 5.18 18.68
N CYS A 91 -6.71 4.08 19.30
CA CYS A 91 -6.79 2.77 18.69
C CYS A 91 -8.25 2.40 18.39
N GLU A 92 -8.50 1.90 17.19
CA GLU A 92 -9.80 1.40 16.79
C GLU A 92 -9.72 -0.13 16.62
N PRO A 93 -10.69 -0.91 17.16
CA PRO A 93 -10.61 -2.37 17.24
C PRO A 93 -10.88 -3.08 15.88
N TRP A 94 -10.64 -2.40 14.77
CA TRP A 94 -11.02 -2.86 13.44
C TRP A 94 -10.18 -4.08 13.07
N GLY A 95 -10.86 -5.22 12.86
CA GLY A 95 -10.28 -6.50 12.43
C GLY A 95 -9.63 -7.35 13.53
N ASN A 96 -8.96 -6.76 14.53
CA ASN A 96 -8.36 -7.50 15.65
C ASN A 96 -8.35 -6.69 16.94
N ALA A 97 -9.18 -7.09 17.92
CA ALA A 97 -9.27 -6.41 19.22
C ALA A 97 -7.97 -6.52 20.05
N SER A 98 -7.15 -7.55 19.83
CA SER A 98 -5.88 -7.75 20.53
C SER A 98 -4.71 -6.97 19.90
N ASP A 99 -4.86 -6.54 18.64
CA ASP A 99 -3.89 -5.69 17.96
C ASP A 99 -4.60 -4.61 17.12
N PRO A 100 -5.20 -3.61 17.79
CA PRO A 100 -5.98 -2.59 17.12
C PRO A 100 -5.09 -1.69 16.26
N CYS A 101 -5.72 -1.09 15.25
CA CYS A 101 -5.12 -0.04 14.43
C CYS A 101 -5.05 1.25 15.24
N CYS A 102 -3.92 1.98 15.22
CA CYS A 102 -3.78 3.22 15.99
C CYS A 102 -3.01 4.29 15.23
N GLY A 103 -3.07 5.53 15.70
CA GLY A 103 -2.16 6.61 15.31
C GLY A 103 -2.36 7.10 13.88
N LEU A 104 -1.29 7.63 13.29
CA LEU A 104 -1.35 8.46 12.09
C LEU A 104 -1.94 7.75 10.86
N THR A 105 -1.50 6.53 10.58
CA THR A 105 -1.92 5.71 9.44
C THR A 105 -2.70 4.48 9.89
N GLN A 106 -3.23 4.48 11.12
CA GLN A 106 -4.03 3.38 11.68
C GLN A 106 -3.31 2.02 11.58
N SER A 107 -2.01 2.01 11.90
CA SER A 107 -1.16 0.82 11.76
C SER A 107 -1.20 -0.08 13.00
N ARG A 108 -0.99 -1.39 12.79
CA ARG A 108 -0.96 -2.42 13.84
C ARG A 108 0.46 -2.77 14.25
N ARG A 109 0.65 -3.34 15.45
CA ARG A 109 1.98 -3.79 15.91
C ARG A 109 2.47 -4.99 15.11
N MET A 110 1.57 -5.89 14.74
CA MET A 110 1.90 -7.05 13.92
C MET A 110 2.42 -6.65 12.54
N ASP A 111 1.89 -5.58 11.94
CA ASP A 111 2.35 -5.08 10.66
C ASP A 111 3.77 -4.55 10.75
N ALA A 112 4.05 -3.73 11.77
CA ALA A 112 5.39 -3.21 12.05
C ALA A 112 6.40 -4.36 12.24
N LYS A 113 6.03 -5.39 12.98
CA LYS A 113 6.87 -6.58 13.14
C LYS A 113 7.06 -7.34 11.83
N ALA A 114 6.01 -7.47 11.03
CA ALA A 114 6.03 -8.22 9.77
C ALA A 114 6.88 -7.51 8.69
N VAL A 115 7.02 -6.18 8.76
CA VAL A 115 7.99 -5.42 7.95
C VAL A 115 9.40 -5.38 8.53
N GLY A 116 9.66 -6.04 9.66
CA GLY A 116 10.98 -6.05 10.30
C GLY A 116 11.33 -4.74 11.03
N LEU A 117 10.35 -3.91 11.38
CA LEU A 117 10.57 -2.75 12.23
C LEU A 117 10.66 -3.17 13.69
N THR A 118 11.61 -2.61 14.42
CA THR A 118 11.82 -2.84 15.86
C THR A 118 11.08 -1.84 16.75
N CYS A 119 10.44 -0.84 16.15
CA CYS A 119 9.68 0.20 16.85
C CYS A 119 8.22 -0.22 17.08
N ASN A 120 7.55 0.44 18.03
CA ASN A 120 6.13 0.23 18.30
C ASN A 120 5.30 1.37 17.68
N PRO A 121 4.43 1.11 16.68
CA PRO A 121 3.60 2.14 16.06
C PRO A 121 2.49 2.68 16.97
N HIS A 122 2.30 2.10 18.17
CA HIS A 122 1.34 2.55 19.17
C HIS A 122 1.94 3.52 20.19
N ASP A 123 3.24 3.78 20.14
CA ASP A 123 3.88 4.72 21.05
C ASP A 123 3.52 6.15 20.65
N PHE A 124 3.00 6.93 21.62
CA PHE A 124 2.62 8.33 21.41
C PHE A 124 3.81 9.30 21.60
N ASN A 125 4.89 9.03 20.86
CA ASN A 125 6.12 9.82 20.85
C ASN A 125 6.68 9.93 19.41
N PRO A 126 7.70 10.78 19.16
CA PRO A 126 8.22 11.00 17.81
C PRO A 126 8.66 9.72 17.07
N ASP A 127 9.26 8.76 17.78
CA ASP A 127 9.71 7.49 17.20
C ASP A 127 8.51 6.60 16.85
N GLY A 128 7.52 6.52 17.74
CA GLY A 128 6.28 5.79 17.51
C GLY A 128 5.46 6.37 16.34
N TYR A 129 5.40 7.70 16.19
CA TYR A 129 4.74 8.31 15.04
C TYR A 129 5.47 8.02 13.73
N THR A 130 6.80 8.09 13.74
CA THR A 130 7.64 7.73 12.58
C THR A 130 7.42 6.25 12.23
N CYS A 131 7.40 5.39 13.24
CA CYS A 131 7.14 3.95 13.10
C CYS A 131 5.76 3.69 12.50
N ASN A 132 4.75 4.40 12.97
CA ASN A 132 3.37 4.31 12.50
C ASN A 132 3.30 4.68 11.01
N ALA A 133 3.80 5.86 10.64
CA ALA A 133 3.86 6.34 9.26
C ALA A 133 4.62 5.37 8.33
N LEU A 134 5.77 4.84 8.80
CA LEU A 134 6.57 3.89 8.03
C LEU A 134 5.87 2.53 7.87
N THR A 135 5.16 2.08 8.90
CA THR A 135 4.34 0.85 8.84
C THR A 135 3.20 1.02 7.84
N GLY A 136 2.44 2.12 7.92
CA GLY A 136 1.38 2.44 6.98
C GLY A 136 1.88 2.54 5.54
N LEU A 137 3.01 3.21 5.32
CA LEU A 137 3.67 3.29 4.02
C LEU A 137 4.01 1.90 3.46
N ARG A 138 4.56 1.01 4.28
CA ARG A 138 4.92 -0.35 3.85
C ARG A 138 3.70 -1.26 3.68
N ASN A 139 2.62 -1.05 4.42
CA ASN A 139 1.33 -1.70 4.19
C ASN A 139 0.79 -1.32 2.81
N ILE A 140 0.75 -0.01 2.51
CA ILE A 140 0.34 0.55 1.23
C ILE A 140 1.29 0.14 0.09
N GLY A 141 2.57 -0.06 0.39
CA GLY A 141 3.58 -0.55 -0.56
C GLY A 141 3.64 -2.07 -0.69
N CYS A 142 2.68 -2.82 -0.12
CA CYS A 142 2.64 -4.28 -0.19
C CYS A 142 3.86 -5.02 0.42
N LYS A 143 4.66 -4.36 1.25
CA LYS A 143 5.86 -4.93 1.86
C LYS A 143 5.61 -5.61 3.20
N ALA A 144 4.46 -5.36 3.83
CA ALA A 144 4.17 -5.83 5.18
C ALA A 144 3.96 -7.32 5.40
N SER A 145 4.03 -8.11 4.33
CA SER A 145 3.96 -9.57 4.43
C SER A 145 5.09 -10.25 3.66
N ASN A 146 6.28 -9.64 3.58
CA ASN A 146 7.37 -10.11 2.71
C ASN A 146 6.89 -10.35 1.27
N GLY A 147 5.94 -9.50 0.82
CA GLY A 147 5.27 -9.61 -0.45
C GLY A 147 4.23 -10.72 -0.54
N GLN A 148 4.05 -11.62 0.45
CA GLN A 148 3.12 -12.76 0.35
C GLN A 148 1.69 -12.33 0.00
N ASP A 149 1.14 -11.30 0.64
CA ASP A 149 -0.25 -10.92 0.37
C ASP A 149 -0.42 -10.18 -0.97
N CYS A 150 0.68 -9.77 -1.59
CA CYS A 150 0.66 -9.13 -2.90
C CYS A 150 1.35 -9.98 -3.97
N ARG A 151 1.79 -11.22 -3.65
CA ARG A 151 2.44 -12.14 -4.59
C ARG A 151 1.55 -12.47 -5.79
N GLN A 152 0.25 -12.60 -5.56
CA GLN A 152 -0.75 -12.80 -6.62
C GLN A 152 -0.80 -11.63 -7.63
N HIS A 153 -0.28 -10.46 -7.24
CA HIS A 153 -0.22 -9.27 -8.08
C HIS A 153 1.19 -9.03 -8.66
N GLY A 154 2.12 -9.97 -8.45
CA GLY A 154 3.50 -9.90 -8.96
C GLY A 154 4.37 -8.85 -8.29
N SER A 155 5.56 -8.60 -8.86
CA SER A 155 6.46 -7.50 -8.46
C SER A 155 5.87 -6.11 -8.72
N ASP A 156 4.79 -6.04 -9.49
CA ASP A 156 4.14 -4.83 -9.99
C ASP A 156 2.88 -4.50 -9.18
N ALA A 157 2.83 -4.89 -7.90
CA ALA A 157 1.71 -4.56 -7.05
C ALA A 157 1.58 -3.04 -6.95
N SER A 158 0.67 -2.51 -7.78
CA SER A 158 0.38 -1.08 -7.88
C SER A 158 0.00 -0.52 -6.51
N LEU A 159 0.19 0.78 -6.30
CA LEU A 159 -0.26 1.47 -5.10
C LEU A 159 -1.77 1.22 -4.84
N HIS A 160 -2.56 1.08 -5.91
CA HIS A 160 -3.96 0.64 -5.85
C HIS A 160 -4.14 -0.70 -5.13
N THR A 161 -3.32 -1.70 -5.43
CA THR A 161 -3.36 -3.02 -4.77
C THR A 161 -3.08 -2.90 -3.27
N GLY A 162 -2.05 -2.15 -2.90
CA GLY A 162 -1.71 -1.99 -1.49
C GLY A 162 -2.73 -1.18 -0.71
N VAL A 163 -3.36 -0.17 -1.33
CA VAL A 163 -4.51 0.54 -0.73
C VAL A 163 -5.70 -0.40 -0.52
N ARG A 164 -6.02 -1.26 -1.50
CA ARG A 164 -7.10 -2.27 -1.32
C ARG A 164 -6.84 -3.20 -0.15
N LYS A 165 -5.58 -3.63 0.01
CA LYS A 165 -5.16 -4.47 1.13
C LYS A 165 -5.26 -3.72 2.46
N HIS A 166 -4.76 -2.47 2.49
CA HIS A 166 -4.81 -1.62 3.68
C HIS A 166 -6.25 -1.46 4.20
N LEU A 167 -7.22 -1.40 3.29
CA LEU A 167 -8.65 -1.35 3.61
C LEU A 167 -9.30 -2.72 3.90
N GLY A 168 -8.52 -3.81 4.00
CA GLY A 168 -9.02 -5.15 4.29
C GLY A 168 -9.96 -5.70 3.20
N TYR A 169 -9.72 -5.34 1.93
CA TYR A 169 -10.58 -5.66 0.77
C TYR A 169 -12.01 -5.13 0.86
N ASN A 170 -12.33 -4.28 1.83
CA ASN A 170 -13.62 -3.61 1.88
C ASN A 170 -13.71 -2.58 0.73
N THR A 171 -14.35 -2.99 -0.36
CA THR A 171 -14.47 -2.17 -1.57
C THR A 171 -15.43 -1.01 -1.42
N ALA A 172 -16.31 -1.01 -0.41
CA ALA A 172 -17.30 0.06 -0.21
C ALA A 172 -16.65 1.43 0.01
N ASN A 173 -15.49 1.46 0.68
CA ASN A 173 -14.76 2.69 0.98
C ASN A 173 -13.53 2.89 0.07
N LEU A 174 -13.25 1.97 -0.84
CA LEU A 174 -12.05 2.06 -1.68
C LEU A 174 -12.05 3.32 -2.54
N ASN A 175 -13.17 3.61 -3.20
CA ASN A 175 -13.24 4.76 -4.10
C ASN A 175 -13.12 6.08 -3.35
N SER A 176 -13.79 6.23 -2.19
CA SER A 176 -13.65 7.44 -1.38
C SER A 176 -12.22 7.60 -0.87
N TYR A 177 -11.58 6.52 -0.42
CA TYR A 177 -10.19 6.53 0.00
C TYR A 177 -9.24 6.99 -1.12
N ILE A 178 -9.40 6.44 -2.33
CA ILE A 178 -8.61 6.81 -3.50
C ILE A 178 -8.80 8.30 -3.82
N GLN A 179 -10.03 8.80 -3.78
CA GLN A 179 -10.30 10.22 -4.06
C GLN A 179 -9.70 11.14 -2.98
N ASP A 180 -9.74 10.74 -1.71
CA ASP A 180 -9.13 11.51 -0.63
C ASP A 180 -7.61 11.57 -0.79
N MET A 181 -6.96 10.44 -1.04
CA MET A 181 -5.52 10.42 -1.31
C MET A 181 -5.15 11.22 -2.56
N LYS A 182 -5.90 11.07 -3.66
CA LYS A 182 -5.71 11.85 -4.90
C LYS A 182 -5.82 13.35 -4.63
N SER A 183 -6.80 13.76 -3.84
CA SER A 183 -7.02 15.15 -3.44
C SER A 183 -5.83 15.70 -2.66
N VAL A 184 -5.27 14.95 -1.70
CA VAL A 184 -4.05 15.36 -0.98
C VAL A 184 -2.85 15.42 -1.92
N TYR A 185 -2.69 14.44 -2.80
CA TYR A 185 -1.55 14.33 -3.71
C TYR A 185 -1.45 15.50 -4.71
N GLN A 186 -2.59 16.03 -5.13
CA GLN A 186 -2.69 17.11 -6.12
C GLN A 186 -2.66 18.51 -5.50
N ARG A 187 -2.58 18.64 -4.18
CA ARG A 187 -2.70 19.93 -3.50
C ARG A 187 -1.39 20.69 -3.37
N ASP A 188 -1.39 21.93 -3.84
CA ASP A 188 -0.21 22.80 -3.84
C ASP A 188 0.22 23.26 -2.44
N ASP A 189 -0.71 23.42 -1.51
CA ASP A 189 -0.38 23.83 -0.14
C ASP A 189 0.35 22.73 0.63
N ILE A 190 -0.05 21.47 0.45
CA ILE A 190 0.68 20.31 0.99
C ILE A 190 2.05 20.18 0.32
N ARG A 191 2.11 20.33 -1.01
CA ARG A 191 3.38 20.33 -1.75
C ARG A 191 4.33 21.42 -1.24
N ALA A 192 3.82 22.64 -1.05
CA ALA A 192 4.60 23.76 -0.51
C ALA A 192 5.09 23.46 0.92
N LYS A 193 4.27 22.85 1.77
CA LYS A 193 4.66 22.44 3.14
C LYS A 193 5.88 21.51 3.14
N PHE A 194 5.97 20.59 2.18
CA PHE A 194 7.09 19.67 2.02
C PHE A 194 8.20 20.19 1.08
N GLY A 195 8.07 21.41 0.54
CA GLY A 195 9.05 21.96 -0.42
C GLY A 195 9.08 21.23 -1.77
N ILE A 196 7.99 20.57 -2.15
CA ILE A 196 7.87 19.81 -3.40
C ILE A 196 7.70 20.77 -4.57
N LYS A 197 8.62 20.73 -5.54
CA LYS A 197 8.53 21.53 -6.76
C LYS A 197 7.49 20.95 -7.72
N SER A 198 6.88 21.82 -8.54
CA SER A 198 6.04 21.35 -9.65
C SER A 198 6.83 20.43 -10.58
N GLY A 199 6.21 19.33 -11.01
CA GLY A 199 6.85 18.30 -11.84
C GLY A 199 7.78 17.33 -11.11
N ALA A 200 8.01 17.47 -9.80
CA ALA A 200 8.87 16.57 -9.03
C ALA A 200 8.25 15.18 -8.74
N THR A 201 6.97 14.99 -9.06
CA THR A 201 6.23 13.75 -8.83
C THR A 201 5.52 13.28 -10.09
N ARG A 202 5.31 11.96 -10.23
CA ARG A 202 4.46 11.43 -11.30
C ARG A 202 3.02 11.91 -11.15
N SER A 203 2.25 11.80 -12.23
CA SER A 203 0.80 11.97 -12.12
C SER A 203 0.21 10.91 -11.17
N TRP A 204 -0.87 11.25 -10.48
CA TRP A 204 -1.56 10.30 -9.59
C TRP A 204 -1.90 9.01 -10.32
N ASP A 205 -2.44 9.08 -11.54
CA ASP A 205 -2.87 7.88 -12.25
C ASP A 205 -1.68 6.98 -12.65
N SER A 206 -0.53 7.59 -13.00
CA SER A 206 0.71 6.83 -13.29
C SER A 206 1.29 6.16 -12.04
N LEU A 207 1.28 6.86 -10.91
CA LEU A 207 1.74 6.31 -9.63
C LEU A 207 0.78 5.24 -9.10
N PHE A 208 -0.53 5.50 -9.18
CA PHE A 208 -1.55 4.71 -8.51
C PHE A 208 -1.84 3.39 -9.22
N TYR A 209 -1.96 3.44 -10.55
CA TYR A 209 -2.28 2.28 -11.37
C TYR A 209 -1.04 1.64 -12.03
N GLY A 210 0.14 2.27 -11.91
CA GLY A 210 1.37 1.78 -12.53
C GLY A 210 1.31 1.78 -14.07
N SER A 211 2.09 0.90 -14.69
CA SER A 211 2.14 0.73 -16.16
C SER A 211 0.85 0.17 -16.76
N LEU A 212 -0.07 -0.34 -15.94
CA LEU A 212 -1.39 -0.82 -16.39
C LEU A 212 -2.20 0.31 -17.03
N ALA A 213 -2.09 1.55 -16.53
CA ALA A 213 -2.73 2.71 -17.16
C ALA A 213 -2.18 2.95 -18.58
N THR A 214 -0.87 2.80 -18.77
CA THR A 214 -0.22 2.88 -20.09
C THR A 214 -0.70 1.75 -21.00
N ARG A 215 -0.88 0.54 -20.47
CA ARG A 215 -1.35 -0.62 -21.22
C ARG A 215 -2.82 -0.47 -21.65
N GLN A 216 -3.70 0.03 -20.77
CA GLN A 216 -5.11 0.28 -21.11
C GLN A 216 -5.29 1.43 -22.10
N GLN A 217 -4.51 2.52 -21.96
CA GLN A 217 -4.49 3.60 -22.96
C GLN A 217 -3.95 3.12 -24.31
N SER A 218 -2.92 2.27 -24.34
CA SER A 218 -2.41 1.69 -25.58
C SER A 218 -3.46 0.79 -26.27
N LEU A 219 -4.22 0.00 -25.52
CA LEU A 219 -5.29 -0.83 -26.08
C LEU A 219 -6.45 0.01 -26.64
N SER A 220 -6.78 1.11 -25.97
CA SER A 220 -7.79 2.07 -26.42
C SER A 220 -7.37 2.79 -27.72
N GLN A 221 -6.07 3.09 -27.87
CA GLN A 221 -5.52 3.68 -29.10
C GLN A 221 -5.43 2.68 -30.25
N VAL A 222 -5.18 1.39 -29.97
CA VAL A 222 -5.21 0.33 -31.00
C VAL A 222 -6.64 0.12 -31.52
N GLN A 223 -7.66 0.23 -30.67
CA GLN A 223 -9.07 0.11 -31.09
C GLN A 223 -9.61 1.31 -31.89
N SER A 224 -8.91 2.44 -31.88
CA SER A 224 -9.30 3.66 -32.61
C SER A 224 -8.49 3.89 -33.90
N GLN A 225 -7.56 3.00 -34.23
CA GLN A 225 -6.96 3.02 -35.57
C GLN A 225 -7.97 2.54 -36.62
N PRO A 226 -8.17 3.29 -37.73
CA PRO A 226 -8.99 2.82 -38.84
C PRO A 226 -8.47 1.47 -39.30
N GLN A 227 -9.35 0.46 -39.40
CA GLN A 227 -8.99 -0.81 -40.01
C GLN A 227 -8.47 -0.54 -41.43
N GLN A 228 -7.15 -0.59 -41.60
CA GLN A 228 -6.57 -0.64 -42.93
C GLN A 228 -7.06 -1.93 -43.56
N GLN A 229 -7.79 -1.81 -44.67
CA GLN A 229 -8.24 -2.94 -45.46
C GLN A 229 -7.04 -3.85 -45.74
N PRO A 230 -7.17 -5.18 -45.58
CA PRO A 230 -6.10 -6.10 -45.91
C PRO A 230 -5.67 -5.87 -47.36
N GLN A 231 -4.47 -5.35 -47.56
CA GLN A 231 -3.83 -5.43 -48.87
C GLN A 231 -3.59 -6.90 -49.15
N GLN A 232 -4.18 -7.38 -50.25
CA GLN A 232 -4.01 -8.75 -50.74
C GLN A 232 -2.52 -9.06 -50.86
N GLN A 233 -2.02 -9.92 -49.98
CA GLN A 233 -0.68 -10.48 -50.13
C GLN A 233 -0.68 -11.39 -51.36
N PRO A 234 0.34 -11.28 -52.24
CA PRO A 234 0.55 -12.27 -53.29
C PRO A 234 0.88 -13.64 -52.66
N PRO A 235 0.49 -14.74 -53.33
CA PRO A 235 0.61 -16.09 -52.77
C PRO A 235 2.05 -16.41 -52.40
N GLN A 236 2.28 -16.67 -51.11
CA GLN A 236 3.55 -17.19 -50.61
C GLN A 236 3.71 -18.65 -51.00
N GLN A 237 4.87 -18.97 -51.56
CA GLN A 237 5.29 -20.33 -51.87
C GLN A 237 5.49 -21.14 -50.59
N GLU A 238 5.02 -22.37 -50.67
CA GLU A 238 5.03 -23.43 -49.66
C GLU A 238 6.48 -23.83 -49.27
N PRO A 239 6.89 -23.70 -48.00
CA PRO A 239 8.17 -24.22 -47.55
C PRO A 239 8.09 -25.73 -47.33
N GLN A 240 9.07 -26.44 -47.92
CA GLN A 240 9.26 -27.87 -47.75
C GLN A 240 9.46 -28.26 -46.28
N GLN A 241 8.74 -29.31 -45.86
CA GLN A 241 8.89 -29.93 -44.54
C GLN A 241 10.27 -30.58 -44.40
N HIS A 242 11.04 -30.15 -43.41
CA HIS A 242 12.19 -30.89 -42.91
C HIS A 242 11.84 -31.53 -41.58
N THR A 243 11.68 -32.84 -41.61
CA THR A 243 11.58 -33.72 -40.44
C THR A 243 12.96 -33.78 -39.77
N GLN A 244 13.08 -33.31 -38.53
CA GLN A 244 14.24 -33.60 -37.69
C GLN A 244 13.81 -34.24 -36.38
N GLN A 245 14.48 -35.36 -36.10
CA GLN A 245 14.26 -36.31 -35.03
C GLN A 245 14.72 -35.75 -33.68
N ALA A 246 14.01 -36.14 -32.63
CA ALA A 246 14.39 -35.91 -31.23
C ALA A 246 15.50 -36.88 -30.79
N PRO A 247 16.46 -36.43 -29.97
CA PRO A 247 17.17 -37.31 -29.06
C PRO A 247 16.68 -37.14 -27.61
N THR A 248 16.45 -38.29 -27.01
CA THR A 248 16.13 -38.58 -25.62
C THR A 248 17.33 -38.40 -24.69
N ASN A 249 17.00 -38.34 -23.39
CA ASN A 249 17.82 -38.59 -22.19
C ASN A 249 18.36 -37.37 -21.44
N LYS A 250 17.79 -37.15 -20.23
CA LYS A 250 18.44 -36.48 -19.11
C LYS A 250 18.11 -37.25 -17.82
N PRO A 251 19.11 -37.56 -16.95
CA PRO A 251 18.92 -38.46 -15.82
C PRO A 251 18.34 -37.78 -14.57
N GLU A 252 17.74 -38.64 -13.74
CA GLU A 252 17.17 -38.41 -12.41
C GLU A 252 18.11 -37.67 -11.45
N ALA A 253 17.55 -36.72 -10.72
CA ALA A 253 18.19 -36.10 -9.57
C ALA A 253 17.87 -36.90 -8.30
N SER A 254 18.93 -37.34 -7.64
CA SER A 254 18.93 -38.12 -6.40
C SER A 254 18.34 -37.34 -5.22
N ILE A 255 17.49 -38.03 -4.46
CA ILE A 255 16.98 -37.62 -3.15
C ILE A 255 18.09 -37.83 -2.11
N PRO A 256 18.38 -36.88 -1.20
CA PRO A 256 19.32 -37.13 -0.12
C PRO A 256 18.70 -38.10 0.90
N HIS A 257 19.35 -39.25 1.01
CA HIS A 257 19.17 -40.28 2.03
C HIS A 257 19.91 -39.82 3.29
N CYS A 258 19.22 -39.71 4.42
CA CYS A 258 19.83 -39.52 5.73
C CYS A 258 19.84 -40.85 6.47
N ASP A 259 20.96 -41.59 6.36
CA ASP A 259 21.26 -42.73 7.23
C ASP A 259 22.42 -42.35 8.17
N GLY A 260 22.20 -42.56 9.46
CA GLY A 260 23.20 -42.36 10.51
C GLY A 260 22.64 -42.73 11.89
N PRO A 261 23.14 -43.79 12.55
CA PRO A 261 22.57 -44.31 13.80
C PRO A 261 23.25 -43.68 15.01
N ASN A 262 22.49 -42.97 15.85
CA ASN A 262 22.76 -42.92 17.29
C ASN A 262 21.56 -42.37 18.06
N ALA A 263 20.77 -43.28 18.61
CA ALA A 263 19.70 -42.99 19.55
C ALA A 263 20.29 -42.88 20.95
N SER A 264 20.44 -41.66 21.49
CA SER A 264 20.34 -41.34 22.93
C SER A 264 20.71 -39.87 23.22
N ASN A 265 19.82 -38.93 22.88
CA ASN A 265 19.56 -37.70 23.65
C ASN A 265 18.56 -36.82 22.88
N LEU A 266 17.28 -36.89 23.27
CA LEU A 266 16.24 -35.97 22.79
C LEU A 266 15.64 -35.25 23.99
N SER A 267 16.26 -34.12 24.34
CA SER A 267 15.61 -33.06 25.10
C SER A 267 16.19 -31.74 24.62
N GLY A 268 15.51 -31.08 23.68
CA GLY A 268 15.97 -29.77 23.18
C GLY A 268 15.73 -29.49 21.69
N CYS A 269 14.52 -29.66 21.18
CA CYS A 269 14.06 -28.90 20.01
C CYS A 269 12.66 -28.38 20.30
N ALA A 270 12.59 -27.14 20.80
CA ALA A 270 11.34 -26.40 20.90
C ALA A 270 10.91 -25.96 19.49
N PRO A 271 9.63 -26.11 19.09
CA PRO A 271 9.18 -25.61 17.81
C PRO A 271 9.16 -24.08 17.82
N THR A 272 9.92 -23.48 16.89
CA THR A 272 9.76 -22.09 16.49
C THR A 272 8.33 -21.84 16.05
N LYS A 273 7.67 -20.85 16.67
CA LYS A 273 6.36 -20.33 16.25
C LYS A 273 6.49 -19.62 14.90
N THR A 274 6.49 -20.39 13.81
CA THR A 274 6.09 -19.90 12.49
C THR A 274 4.58 -19.71 12.51
N SER A 275 4.13 -18.48 12.29
CA SER A 275 2.74 -18.17 11.97
C SER A 275 2.47 -18.61 10.52
N GLY A 276 2.54 -19.91 10.29
CA GLY A 276 1.97 -20.55 9.11
C GLY A 276 0.71 -21.24 9.59
N THR A 277 -0.40 -20.99 8.89
CA THR A 277 -1.57 -21.87 8.95
C THR A 277 -1.05 -23.28 8.72
N VAL A 278 -1.07 -24.12 9.74
CA VAL A 278 -0.75 -25.54 9.59
C VAL A 278 -1.71 -26.10 8.56
N ASP A 279 -1.19 -26.54 7.42
CA ASP A 279 -1.97 -27.19 6.38
C ASP A 279 -2.64 -28.44 7.01
N PRO A 280 -3.98 -28.46 7.15
CA PRO A 280 -4.68 -29.62 7.72
C PRO A 280 -4.58 -30.86 6.81
N ALA A 281 -3.97 -30.77 5.61
CA ALA A 281 -3.61 -31.93 4.81
C ALA A 281 -2.66 -32.90 5.54
N VAL A 282 -1.87 -32.43 6.51
CA VAL A 282 -1.03 -33.31 7.37
C VAL A 282 -1.88 -34.14 8.35
N LEU A 283 -3.14 -33.77 8.58
CA LEU A 283 -4.08 -34.45 9.48
C LEU A 283 -5.19 -35.23 8.74
N GLY A 284 -5.09 -35.42 7.43
CA GLY A 284 -6.03 -36.26 6.67
C GLY A 284 -7.43 -35.67 6.51
N GLY A 285 -7.58 -34.34 6.54
CA GLY A 285 -8.86 -33.68 6.27
C GLY A 285 -9.10 -33.44 4.78
N ASP A 286 -10.29 -33.77 4.28
CA ASP A 286 -10.70 -33.55 2.87
C ASP A 286 -11.23 -32.12 2.59
N VAL A 287 -11.27 -31.27 3.60
CA VAL A 287 -11.90 -29.94 3.55
C VAL A 287 -10.95 -28.89 4.12
N TRP A 288 -10.73 -27.84 3.34
CA TRP A 288 -10.09 -26.60 3.76
C TRP A 288 -11.14 -25.65 4.37
N VAL A 289 -10.81 -24.98 5.47
CA VAL A 289 -11.69 -24.03 6.14
C VAL A 289 -11.06 -22.64 6.07
N ASP A 290 -11.78 -21.71 5.46
CA ASP A 290 -11.37 -20.32 5.41
C ASP A 290 -11.39 -19.71 6.81
N THR A 291 -10.24 -19.27 7.31
CA THR A 291 -10.13 -18.77 8.69
C THR A 291 -10.94 -17.50 8.94
N TYR A 292 -11.27 -16.73 7.88
CA TYR A 292 -11.95 -15.44 8.02
C TYR A 292 -13.47 -15.59 7.97
N SER A 293 -13.98 -16.24 6.92
CA SER A 293 -15.40 -16.45 6.65
C SER A 293 -15.97 -17.73 7.27
N GLN A 294 -15.10 -18.64 7.73
CA GLN A 294 -15.47 -19.99 8.17
C GLN A 294 -16.12 -20.84 7.07
N ALA A 295 -16.00 -20.42 5.81
CA ALA A 295 -16.46 -21.18 4.66
C ALA A 295 -15.62 -22.45 4.47
N LYS A 296 -16.26 -23.51 3.98
CA LYS A 296 -15.66 -24.83 3.81
C LYS A 296 -15.54 -25.15 2.34
N PHE A 297 -14.33 -25.49 1.89
CA PHE A 297 -14.05 -25.83 0.51
C PHE A 297 -13.39 -27.21 0.44
N PRO A 298 -13.78 -28.08 -0.50
CA PRO A 298 -13.06 -29.33 -0.72
C PRO A 298 -11.65 -29.03 -1.27
N TYR A 299 -10.71 -29.95 -1.09
CA TYR A 299 -9.47 -29.90 -1.85
C TYR A 299 -9.70 -30.30 -3.32
N CYS A 300 -8.95 -29.70 -4.23
CA CYS A 300 -8.94 -30.10 -5.64
C CYS A 300 -8.35 -31.50 -5.78
N THR A 301 -8.92 -32.30 -6.68
CA THR A 301 -8.40 -33.63 -7.00
C THR A 301 -7.10 -33.55 -7.79
N THR A 302 -6.90 -32.49 -8.57
CA THR A 302 -5.65 -32.27 -9.32
C THR A 302 -5.13 -30.84 -9.19
N ASN A 303 -3.81 -30.67 -9.27
CA ASN A 303 -3.18 -29.34 -9.31
C ASN A 303 -3.45 -28.60 -10.62
N ASN A 304 -3.86 -29.30 -11.68
CA ASN A 304 -4.19 -28.69 -12.98
C ASN A 304 -5.49 -27.89 -12.94
N SER A 305 -6.25 -28.00 -11.85
CA SER A 305 -7.49 -27.26 -11.64
C SER A 305 -7.27 -25.81 -11.24
N ASP A 306 -6.02 -25.41 -11.02
CA ASP A 306 -5.52 -24.04 -10.77
C ASP A 306 -4.57 -23.61 -11.91
N PRO A 307 -5.09 -23.25 -13.10
CA PRO A 307 -4.27 -22.92 -14.27
C PRO A 307 -3.48 -21.61 -14.11
N ASP A 308 -3.94 -20.71 -13.25
CA ASP A 308 -3.36 -19.39 -12.99
C ASP A 308 -2.44 -19.35 -11.77
N GLY A 309 -2.45 -20.40 -10.93
CA GLY A 309 -1.50 -20.64 -9.86
C GLY A 309 -1.77 -19.85 -8.58
N ASP A 310 -3.01 -19.42 -8.34
CA ASP A 310 -3.41 -18.64 -7.17
C ASP A 310 -3.74 -19.53 -5.94
N GLY A 311 -3.68 -20.85 -6.12
CA GLY A 311 -3.95 -21.86 -5.10
C GLY A 311 -5.43 -22.26 -5.00
N TRP A 312 -6.28 -21.79 -5.91
CA TRP A 312 -7.69 -22.13 -6.02
C TRP A 312 -7.99 -22.78 -7.37
N GLY A 313 -8.96 -23.69 -7.38
CA GLY A 313 -9.39 -24.34 -8.61
C GLY A 313 -10.90 -24.52 -8.71
N TRP A 314 -11.34 -25.01 -9.86
CA TRP A 314 -12.75 -25.28 -10.14
C TRP A 314 -12.95 -26.71 -10.63
N GLU A 315 -13.62 -27.54 -9.83
CA GLU A 315 -13.93 -28.94 -10.14
C GLU A 315 -15.35 -29.27 -9.69
N GLN A 316 -16.04 -30.18 -10.41
CA GLN A 316 -17.38 -30.65 -10.02
C GLN A 316 -18.38 -29.51 -9.71
N SER A 317 -18.33 -28.42 -10.49
CA SER A 317 -19.20 -27.25 -10.35
C SER A 317 -19.08 -26.51 -9.00
N LYS A 318 -17.90 -26.55 -8.37
CA LYS A 318 -17.60 -25.83 -7.12
C LYS A 318 -16.14 -25.40 -7.07
N SER A 319 -15.86 -24.37 -6.28
CA SER A 319 -14.49 -23.97 -5.94
C SER A 319 -13.83 -25.02 -5.04
N CYS A 320 -12.55 -25.29 -5.28
CA CYS A 320 -11.73 -26.18 -4.47
C CYS A 320 -10.38 -25.51 -4.14
N LYS A 321 -9.77 -25.89 -3.01
CA LYS A 321 -8.44 -25.41 -2.61
C LYS A 321 -7.37 -26.38 -3.14
N VAL A 322 -6.28 -25.89 -3.73
CA VAL A 322 -5.16 -26.76 -4.16
C VAL A 322 -4.25 -27.07 -2.97
N ARG A 323 -3.80 -28.34 -2.83
CA ARG A 323 -2.90 -28.76 -1.74
C ARG A 323 -1.47 -28.23 -1.98
N GLY A 324 -0.81 -27.80 -0.90
CA GLY A 324 0.59 -27.34 -0.95
C GLY A 324 0.80 -25.95 -1.56
N ARG A 325 -0.25 -25.11 -1.59
CA ARG A 325 -0.22 -23.71 -2.08
C ARG A 325 -0.85 -22.75 -1.07
#